data_AF-A0A420RV78-F1
#
_entry.id   AF-A0A420RV78-F1
#
_cell.length_a   1.000
_cell.length_b   1.000
_cell.length_c   1.000
_cell.angle_alpha   90.00
_cell.angle_beta   90.00
_cell.angle_gamma   90.00
#
_symmetry.space_group_name_H-M   'P 1'
#
loop_
_entity.id
_entity.type
_entity.pdbx_description
1 polymer ?
#
loop_
_entity_poly.entity_id
_entity_poly.type
_entity_poly.pdbx_seq_one_letter_code
_entity_poly.pdbx_strand_id
1 'polypeptide(L)'
;MDLQSAHRHNAFQCLIPVDRRRRMSWSLALSDKTLLECEYLLDSAPACAALHAKGDAIPPAFMWDKPGPVLSQALNQRVAEIDDAFQGVGHGVQTLIDSVKGARPESATDRLSFLLRYVDTKRLIRRLTHVLGLRDSREFKWTLSAIQRSQGRRPAEFEMMLNNARERYGVC
;
A
#
# COMPACT_ATOMS: atom_id res chain seq x y z
N MET A 1 17.80 -55.78 -29.63
CA MET A 1 18.91 -55.18 -28.85
C MET A 1 18.89 -53.71 -29.21
N ASP A 2 18.01 -52.94 -28.55
CA ASP A 2 18.30 -52.16 -27.33
C ASP A 2 19.24 -50.99 -27.63
N LEU A 3 19.05 -49.74 -27.19
CA LEU A 3 18.06 -49.04 -26.36
C LEU A 3 18.47 -47.55 -26.41
N GLN A 4 17.52 -46.63 -26.14
CA GLN A 4 17.71 -45.28 -25.53
C GLN A 4 18.30 -44.14 -26.40
N SER A 5 17.53 -43.08 -26.69
CA SER A 5 17.31 -41.86 -25.86
C SER A 5 18.00 -40.67 -26.57
N ALA A 6 17.49 -39.46 -26.75
CA ALA A 6 16.49 -38.70 -26.01
C ALA A 6 15.83 -37.63 -26.91
N HIS A 7 14.56 -37.37 -26.63
CA HIS A 7 13.87 -36.12 -26.93
C HIS A 7 14.65 -34.88 -26.43
N ARG A 8 14.69 -33.82 -27.24
CA ARG A 8 14.66 -32.44 -26.71
C ARG A 8 13.61 -31.62 -27.44
N HIS A 9 12.41 -31.66 -26.85
CA HIS A 9 11.42 -30.59 -26.94
C HIS A 9 12.06 -29.31 -26.37
N ASN A 10 12.18 -28.26 -27.18
CA ASN A 10 12.44 -26.93 -26.65
C ASN A 10 11.11 -26.17 -26.56
N ALA A 11 10.34 -26.53 -25.54
CA ALA A 11 9.13 -25.84 -25.12
C ALA A 11 9.53 -24.77 -24.10
N PHE A 12 9.79 -23.55 -24.56
CA PHE A 12 9.82 -22.34 -23.72
C PHE A 12 8.94 -21.25 -24.33
N GLN A 13 7.71 -21.61 -24.71
CA GLN A 13 6.60 -20.67 -24.69
C GLN A 13 5.85 -20.87 -23.38
N CYS A 14 6.37 -20.30 -22.29
CA CYS A 14 5.57 -20.09 -21.08
C CYS A 14 4.68 -18.85 -21.34
N LEU A 15 3.74 -19.00 -22.27
CA LEU A 15 2.58 -18.13 -22.40
C LEU A 15 1.65 -18.46 -21.25
N ILE A 16 1.89 -17.88 -20.07
CA ILE A 16 0.83 -17.81 -19.05
C ILE A 16 -0.23 -16.88 -19.64
N PRO A 17 -1.43 -17.37 -20.01
CA PRO A 17 -2.52 -16.50 -20.40
C PRO A 17 -3.00 -15.85 -19.11
N VAL A 18 -2.44 -14.70 -18.77
CA VAL A 18 -2.95 -13.89 -17.66
C VAL A 18 -4.26 -13.30 -18.13
N ASP A 19 -5.34 -14.01 -17.84
CA ASP A 19 -6.71 -13.63 -18.12
C ASP A 19 -6.95 -12.15 -17.78
N ARG A 20 -7.24 -11.34 -18.82
CA ARG A 20 -7.46 -9.89 -18.67
C ARG A 20 -8.58 -9.58 -17.68
N ARG A 21 -9.55 -10.49 -17.50
CA ARG A 21 -10.63 -10.35 -16.51
C ARG A 21 -10.12 -10.43 -15.08
N ARG A 22 -9.20 -11.36 -14.78
CA ARG A 22 -8.51 -11.40 -13.48
C ARG A 22 -7.62 -10.16 -13.29
N ARG A 23 -6.95 -9.68 -14.33
CA ARG A 23 -6.05 -8.52 -14.22
C ARG A 23 -6.79 -7.22 -13.83
N MET A 24 -8.01 -6.99 -14.35
CA MET A 24 -8.82 -5.82 -13.97
C MET A 24 -9.45 -5.97 -12.57
N SER A 25 -9.91 -7.16 -12.17
CA SER A 25 -10.54 -7.34 -10.86
C SER A 25 -9.58 -7.08 -9.69
N TRP A 26 -8.30 -7.43 -9.86
CA TRP A 26 -7.27 -7.19 -8.86
C TRP A 26 -6.87 -5.71 -8.78
N SER A 27 -6.83 -5.01 -9.91
CA SER A 27 -6.50 -3.58 -9.95
C SER A 27 -7.56 -2.71 -9.25
N LEU A 28 -8.84 -3.04 -9.42
CA LEU A 28 -9.94 -2.32 -8.78
C LEU A 28 -9.99 -2.63 -7.28
N ALA A 29 -9.93 -3.91 -6.89
CA ALA A 29 -9.93 -4.30 -5.48
C ALA A 29 -8.72 -3.75 -4.69
N LEU A 30 -7.55 -3.64 -5.33
CA LEU A 30 -6.36 -3.00 -4.74
C LEU A 30 -6.56 -1.49 -4.58
N SER A 31 -7.21 -0.85 -5.56
CA SER A 31 -7.50 0.59 -5.52
C SER A 31 -8.50 0.92 -4.42
N ASP A 32 -9.55 0.11 -4.26
CA ASP A 32 -10.56 0.30 -3.21
C ASP A 32 -9.98 0.11 -1.81
N LYS A 33 -9.14 -0.92 -1.62
CA LYS A 33 -8.40 -1.11 -0.37
C LYS A 33 -7.44 0.04 -0.09
N THR A 34 -6.75 0.53 -1.12
CA THR A 34 -5.83 1.67 -0.97
C THR A 34 -6.58 2.93 -0.57
N LEU A 35 -7.72 3.19 -1.19
CA LEU A 35 -8.62 4.28 -0.85
C LEU A 35 -9.07 4.21 0.61
N LEU A 36 -9.55 3.03 1.02
CA LEU A 36 -10.02 2.80 2.37
C LEU A 36 -8.92 3.02 3.41
N GLU A 37 -7.70 2.55 3.15
CA GLU A 37 -6.56 2.78 4.04
C GLU A 37 -6.11 4.26 4.09
N CYS A 38 -6.26 5.00 2.99
CA CYS A 38 -6.05 6.45 3.01
C CYS A 38 -7.08 7.13 3.91
N GLU A 39 -8.36 6.75 3.81
CA GLU A 39 -9.42 7.29 4.65
C GLU A 39 -9.16 7.00 6.14
N TYR A 40 -8.77 5.77 6.49
CA TYR A 40 -8.44 5.45 7.88
C TYR A 40 -7.25 6.25 8.43
N LEU A 41 -6.22 6.48 7.63
CA LEU A 41 -5.08 7.29 8.05
C LEU A 41 -5.47 8.75 8.25
N LEU A 42 -6.29 9.29 7.35
CA LEU A 42 -6.79 10.65 7.44
C LEU A 42 -7.68 10.82 8.68
N ASP A 43 -8.54 9.85 8.97
CA ASP A 43 -9.49 9.86 10.08
C ASP A 43 -8.81 9.64 11.44
N SER A 44 -7.63 9.04 11.43
CA SER A 44 -6.81 8.87 12.62
C SER A 44 -6.02 10.13 13.00
N ALA A 45 -5.89 11.10 12.10
CA ALA A 45 -5.05 12.28 12.30
C ALA A 45 -5.47 13.15 13.51
N PRO A 46 -6.77 13.42 13.75
CA PRO A 46 -7.22 14.19 14.91
C PRO A 46 -6.80 13.55 16.23
N ALA A 47 -7.02 12.25 16.38
CA ALA A 47 -6.62 11.51 17.57
C ALA A 47 -5.10 11.49 17.76
N CYS A 48 -4.34 11.34 16.66
CA CYS A 48 -2.88 11.42 16.71
C CYS A 48 -2.38 12.80 17.15
N ALA A 49 -3.03 13.87 16.67
CA ALA A 49 -2.67 15.23 17.04
C ALA A 49 -2.93 15.51 18.52
N ALA A 50 -4.07 15.06 19.04
CA ALA A 50 -4.42 15.21 20.45
C ALA A 50 -3.44 14.46 21.37
N LEU A 51 -3.11 13.21 21.03
CA LEU A 51 -2.10 12.42 21.76
C LEU A 51 -0.70 13.07 21.67
N HIS A 52 -0.31 13.55 20.49
CA HIS A 52 0.98 14.22 20.33
C HIS A 52 1.06 15.52 21.15
N ALA A 53 -0.03 16.30 21.23
CA ALA A 53 -0.09 17.51 22.04
C ALA A 53 0.08 17.21 23.54
N LYS A 54 -0.39 16.06 24.02
CA LYS A 54 -0.14 15.55 25.39
C LYS A 54 1.31 15.11 25.61
N GLY A 55 2.09 14.90 24.55
CA GLY A 55 3.44 14.33 24.59
C GLY A 55 3.48 12.81 24.46
N ASP A 56 2.34 12.17 24.16
CA ASP A 56 2.27 10.73 23.95
C ASP A 56 2.82 10.37 22.57
N ALA A 57 3.93 9.65 22.55
CA ALA A 57 4.42 9.03 21.33
C ALA A 57 3.49 7.87 20.93
N ILE A 58 2.95 7.93 19.72
CA ILE A 58 2.31 6.77 19.09
C ILE A 58 3.40 5.97 18.40
N PRO A 59 3.66 4.73 18.83
CA PRO A 59 4.66 3.92 18.15
C PRO A 59 4.35 3.86 16.63
N PRO A 60 5.41 3.79 15.79
CA PRO A 60 5.35 3.03 14.54
C PRO A 60 4.72 1.65 14.82
N ALA A 61 4.41 0.74 13.91
CA ALA A 61 3.68 -0.50 14.25
C ALA A 61 2.23 -0.30 14.80
N PHE A 62 1.95 0.54 15.81
CA PHE A 62 0.58 0.76 16.33
C PHE A 62 -0.38 1.22 15.22
N MET A 63 0.06 2.20 14.43
CA MET A 63 -0.67 2.73 13.26
C MET A 63 -0.67 1.80 12.03
N TRP A 64 -0.06 0.62 12.05
CA TRP A 64 0.38 -0.10 10.85
C TRP A 64 -0.08 -1.56 10.87
N ASP A 65 0.00 -2.16 12.06
CA ASP A 65 -0.26 -3.57 12.30
C ASP A 65 -1.74 -3.84 12.58
N LYS A 66 -2.53 -2.78 12.81
CA LYS A 66 -3.95 -2.86 13.11
C LYS A 66 -4.82 -2.58 11.88
N PRO A 67 -5.85 -3.39 11.61
CA PRO A 67 -6.90 -3.05 10.64
C PRO A 67 -7.54 -1.69 10.98
N GLY A 68 -7.98 -0.95 9.97
CA GLY A 68 -8.50 0.42 10.13
C GLY A 68 -9.56 0.61 11.22
N PRO A 69 -10.60 -0.23 11.32
CA PRO A 69 -11.60 -0.12 12.39
C PRO A 69 -11.01 -0.31 13.79
N VAL A 70 -10.08 -1.27 13.93
CA VAL A 70 -9.41 -1.57 15.21
C VAL A 70 -8.46 -0.44 15.60
N LEU A 71 -7.77 0.15 14.61
CA LEU A 71 -6.94 1.33 14.84
C LEU A 71 -7.78 2.51 15.35
N SER A 72 -8.88 2.80 14.66
CA SER A 72 -9.77 3.92 14.99
C SER A 72 -10.34 3.78 16.40
N GLN A 73 -10.82 2.58 16.74
CA GLN A 73 -11.32 2.29 18.09
C GLN A 73 -10.23 2.47 19.16
N ALA A 74 -9.03 1.93 18.92
CA ALA A 74 -7.93 2.03 19.88
C ALA A 74 -7.44 3.47 20.07
N LEU A 75 -7.48 4.30 19.02
CA LEU A 75 -7.16 5.72 19.12
C LEU A 75 -8.23 6.48 19.89
N ASN A 76 -9.51 6.24 19.61
CA ASN A 76 -10.61 6.88 20.33
C ASN A 76 -10.60 6.55 21.83
N GLN A 77 -10.28 5.30 22.19
CA GLN A 77 -10.09 4.90 23.59
C GLN A 77 -8.97 5.70 24.25
N ARG A 78 -7.80 5.82 23.60
CA ARG A 78 -6.69 6.60 24.15
C ARG A 78 -6.99 8.09 24.28
N VAL A 79 -7.77 8.65 23.35
CA VAL A 79 -8.18 10.06 23.40
C VAL A 79 -9.21 10.30 24.50
N ALA A 80 -10.08 9.35 24.80
CA ALA A 80 -11.04 9.49 25.91
C ALA A 80 -10.35 9.63 27.29
N GLU A 81 -9.07 9.25 27.39
CA GLU A 81 -8.26 9.29 28.62
C GLU A 81 -7.36 10.55 28.71
N ILE A 82 -7.50 11.52 27.79
CA ILE A 82 -6.71 12.76 27.82
C ILE A 82 -7.58 13.96 28.20
N ASP A 83 -6.95 14.95 28.83
CA ASP A 83 -7.62 16.18 29.27
C ASP A 83 -8.19 16.98 28.09
N ASP A 84 -9.29 17.71 28.34
CA ASP A 84 -10.02 18.50 27.36
C ASP A 84 -9.14 19.50 26.59
N ALA A 85 -8.10 20.04 27.24
CA ALA A 85 -7.15 20.96 26.61
C ALA A 85 -6.43 20.32 25.41
N PHE A 86 -6.08 19.02 25.50
CA PHE A 86 -5.43 18.29 24.41
C PHE A 86 -6.44 17.80 23.37
N GLN A 87 -7.67 17.48 23.79
CA GLN A 87 -8.77 17.18 22.87
C GLN A 87 -9.08 18.37 21.96
N GLY A 88 -8.96 19.61 22.45
CA GLY A 88 -9.09 20.83 21.67
C GLY A 88 -8.17 20.90 20.44
N VAL A 89 -6.92 20.40 20.55
CA VAL A 89 -6.00 20.28 19.40
C VAL A 89 -6.54 19.28 18.38
N GLY A 90 -7.06 18.15 18.85
CA GLY A 90 -7.73 17.16 18.01
C GLY A 90 -8.91 17.75 17.24
N HIS A 91 -9.76 18.54 17.89
CA HIS A 91 -10.89 19.21 17.23
C HIS A 91 -10.46 20.23 16.16
N GLY A 92 -9.37 20.97 16.40
CA GLY A 92 -8.79 21.86 15.39
C GLY A 92 -8.36 21.09 14.14
N VAL A 93 -7.70 19.94 14.33
CA VAL A 93 -7.33 19.07 13.21
C VAL A 93 -8.56 18.45 12.56
N GLN A 94 -9.56 18.02 13.32
CA GLN A 94 -10.82 17.47 12.77
C GLN A 94 -11.48 18.47 11.81
N THR A 95 -11.53 19.75 12.18
CA THR A 95 -12.09 20.81 11.32
C THR A 95 -11.38 20.90 9.97
N LEU A 96 -10.04 20.77 9.96
CA LEU A 96 -9.26 20.75 8.71
C LEU A 96 -9.54 19.49 7.89
N ILE A 97 -9.64 18.33 8.55
CA ILE A 97 -9.95 17.05 7.89
C ILE A 97 -11.35 17.10 7.25
N ASP A 98 -12.33 17.70 7.94
CA ASP A 98 -13.69 17.86 7.42
C ASP A 98 -13.71 18.76 6.17
N SER A 99 -12.91 19.83 6.17
CA SER A 99 -12.74 20.69 4.98
C SER A 99 -12.12 19.91 3.81
N VAL A 100 -11.08 19.12 4.06
CA VAL A 100 -10.44 18.25 3.05
C VAL A 100 -11.45 17.24 2.50
N LYS A 101 -12.24 16.60 3.35
CA LYS A 101 -13.28 15.65 2.94
C LYS A 101 -14.41 16.31 2.17
N GLY A 102 -14.77 17.54 2.51
CA GLY A 102 -15.79 18.32 1.79
C GLY A 102 -15.37 18.67 0.35
N ALA A 103 -14.07 18.83 0.09
CA ALA A 103 -13.53 19.10 -1.24
C ALA A 103 -13.22 17.84 -2.08
N ARG A 104 -13.62 16.66 -1.61
CA ARG A 104 -13.21 15.38 -2.17
C ARG A 104 -13.90 15.08 -3.51
N PRO A 105 -13.16 14.69 -4.56
CA PRO A 105 -13.74 14.25 -5.83
C PRO A 105 -14.63 13.01 -5.71
N GLU A 106 -15.66 12.93 -6.54
CA GLU A 106 -16.57 11.78 -6.59
C GLU A 106 -15.91 10.54 -7.22
N SER A 107 -15.11 10.73 -8.27
CA SER A 107 -14.45 9.63 -8.97
C SER A 107 -13.40 8.95 -8.07
N ALA A 108 -13.35 7.62 -8.07
CA ALA A 108 -12.43 6.86 -7.21
C ALA A 108 -10.95 7.14 -7.57
N THR A 109 -10.64 7.29 -8.85
CA THR A 109 -9.27 7.55 -9.33
C THR A 109 -8.78 8.94 -8.92
N ASP A 110 -9.62 9.97 -9.05
CA ASP A 110 -9.27 11.33 -8.65
C ASP A 110 -9.25 11.44 -7.12
N ARG A 111 -10.16 10.74 -6.44
CA ARG A 111 -10.20 10.68 -4.98
C ARG A 111 -8.92 10.10 -4.39
N LEU A 112 -8.41 9.00 -4.94
CA LEU A 112 -7.14 8.43 -4.47
C LEU A 112 -5.99 9.43 -4.65
N SER A 113 -5.88 10.02 -5.84
CA SER A 113 -4.84 11.02 -6.15
C SER A 113 -4.93 12.26 -5.27
N PHE A 114 -6.15 12.68 -4.94
CA PHE A 114 -6.44 13.76 -4.01
C PHE A 114 -6.02 13.41 -2.58
N LEU A 115 -6.47 12.27 -2.04
CA LEU A 115 -6.19 11.88 -0.66
C LEU A 115 -4.69 11.66 -0.41
N LEU A 116 -3.96 11.12 -1.39
CA LEU A 116 -2.51 10.92 -1.31
C LEU A 116 -1.70 12.21 -1.05
N ARG A 117 -2.29 13.39 -1.29
CA ARG A 117 -1.66 14.68 -0.95
C ARG A 117 -1.67 14.98 0.55
N TYR A 118 -2.59 14.35 1.29
CA TYR A 118 -2.86 14.63 2.71
C TYR A 118 -2.42 13.48 3.64
N VAL A 119 -2.18 12.27 3.11
CA VAL A 119 -1.71 11.13 3.90
C VAL A 119 -0.19 10.93 3.79
N ASP A 120 0.42 10.50 4.89
CA ASP A 120 1.81 10.06 4.91
C ASP A 120 1.96 8.77 4.09
N THR A 121 2.59 8.92 2.92
CA THR A 121 2.79 7.82 1.96
C THR A 121 3.64 6.69 2.52
N LYS A 122 4.58 6.96 3.45
CA LYS A 122 5.36 5.90 4.10
C LYS A 122 4.47 5.06 5.00
N ARG A 123 3.59 5.70 5.80
CA ARG A 123 2.63 5.00 6.64
C ARG A 123 1.64 4.19 5.82
N LEU A 124 1.14 4.77 4.72
CA LEU A 124 0.23 4.08 3.81
C LEU A 124 0.84 2.81 3.21
N ILE A 125 2.06 2.89 2.66
CA ILE A 125 2.74 1.72 2.07
C ILE A 125 2.93 0.62 3.12
N ARG A 126 3.33 0.98 4.33
CA ARG A 126 3.51 -0.01 5.41
C ARG A 126 2.16 -0.65 5.77
N ARG A 127 1.09 0.15 5.92
CA ARG A 127 -0.27 -0.37 6.19
C ARG A 127 -0.74 -1.32 5.09
N LEU A 128 -0.60 -0.94 3.83
CA LEU A 128 -0.99 -1.80 2.71
C LEU A 128 -0.21 -3.11 2.70
N THR A 129 1.07 -3.07 3.05
CA THR A 129 1.90 -4.28 3.20
C THR A 129 1.32 -5.24 4.24
N HIS A 130 0.84 -4.71 5.36
CA HIS A 130 0.25 -5.51 6.44
C HIS A 130 -1.17 -6.00 6.09
N VAL A 131 -2.04 -5.11 5.61
CA VAL A 131 -3.44 -5.41 5.28
C VAL A 131 -3.55 -6.38 4.11
N LEU A 132 -2.62 -6.32 3.16
CA LEU A 132 -2.56 -7.24 2.03
C LEU A 132 -1.79 -8.54 2.36
N GLY A 133 -1.32 -8.73 3.60
CA GLY A 133 -0.61 -9.93 4.02
C GLY A 133 0.74 -10.14 3.30
N LEU A 134 1.33 -9.06 2.80
CA LEU A 134 2.51 -9.14 1.94
C LEU A 134 3.81 -9.42 2.72
N ARG A 135 3.78 -9.23 4.05
CA ARG A 135 4.95 -9.34 4.94
C ARG A 135 5.58 -10.74 4.99
N ASP A 136 4.76 -11.79 4.86
CA ASP A 136 5.22 -13.19 4.95
C ASP A 136 5.58 -13.79 3.58
N SER A 137 5.31 -13.06 2.50
CA SER A 137 5.75 -13.48 1.17
C SER A 137 7.23 -13.14 1.00
N ARG A 138 8.08 -14.18 0.85
CA ARG A 138 9.49 -14.06 0.39
C ARG A 138 9.61 -13.24 -0.91
N GLU A 139 8.48 -13.04 -1.60
CA GLU A 139 8.29 -12.29 -2.84
C GLU A 139 7.99 -10.80 -2.66
N PHE A 140 7.87 -10.26 -1.43
CA PHE A 140 7.55 -8.84 -1.20
C PHE A 140 8.53 -7.87 -1.86
N LYS A 141 9.82 -8.24 -1.88
CA LYS A 141 10.87 -7.49 -2.60
C LYS A 141 10.52 -7.24 -4.07
N TRP A 142 9.68 -8.09 -4.64
CA TRP A 142 9.27 -8.06 -6.04
C TRP A 142 7.80 -7.67 -6.24
N THR A 143 7.01 -7.41 -5.18
CA THR A 143 5.59 -7.08 -5.33
C THR A 143 5.37 -5.79 -6.09
N LEU A 144 6.15 -4.74 -5.80
CA LEU A 144 6.13 -3.51 -6.58
C LEU A 144 6.48 -3.77 -8.05
N SER A 145 7.55 -4.53 -8.30
CA SER A 145 7.97 -4.93 -9.64
C SER A 145 6.93 -5.80 -10.35
N ALA A 146 6.19 -6.64 -9.63
CA ALA A 146 5.13 -7.51 -10.15
C ALA A 146 3.87 -6.71 -10.48
N ILE A 147 3.49 -5.75 -9.63
CA ILE A 147 2.40 -4.79 -9.89
C ILE A 147 2.76 -3.95 -11.13
N GLN A 148 3.96 -3.39 -11.17
CA GLN A 148 4.50 -2.63 -12.28
C GLN A 148 4.53 -3.44 -13.59
N ARG A 149 5.04 -4.68 -13.55
CA ARG A 149 5.01 -5.62 -14.68
C ARG A 149 3.58 -5.96 -15.12
N SER A 150 2.65 -6.17 -14.18
CA SER A 150 1.25 -6.43 -14.52
C SER A 150 0.54 -5.23 -15.15
N GLN A 151 0.99 -4.01 -14.82
CA GLN A 151 0.54 -2.74 -15.42
C GLN A 151 1.31 -2.35 -16.70
N GLY A 152 2.26 -3.17 -17.16
CA GLY A 152 3.07 -2.88 -18.35
C GLY A 152 4.07 -1.72 -18.16
N ARG A 153 4.26 -1.25 -16.93
CA ARG A 153 5.21 -0.18 -16.59
C ARG A 153 6.43 -0.82 -15.98
N ARG A 154 7.50 -1.03 -16.75
CA ARG A 154 8.75 -1.58 -16.19
C ARG A 154 9.60 -0.42 -15.65
N PRO A 155 10.09 -0.46 -14.40
CA PRO A 155 10.94 0.60 -13.87
C PRO A 155 12.22 0.69 -14.71
N ALA A 156 12.57 1.90 -15.14
CA ALA A 156 13.76 2.12 -15.96
C ALA A 156 15.03 1.67 -15.20
N GLU A 157 15.06 1.83 -13.87
CA GLU A 157 16.20 1.40 -13.05
C GLU A 157 16.35 -0.13 -13.03
N PHE A 158 15.24 -0.87 -13.14
CA PHE A 158 15.27 -2.34 -13.17
C PHE A 158 15.75 -2.86 -14.53
N GLU A 159 15.36 -2.23 -15.64
CA GLU A 159 15.94 -2.54 -16.96
C GLU A 159 17.43 -2.19 -17.00
N MET A 160 17.81 -1.05 -16.43
CA MET A 160 19.21 -0.65 -16.34
C MET A 160 20.03 -1.64 -15.52
N MET A 161 19.54 -2.09 -14.35
CA MET A 161 20.22 -3.11 -13.55
C MET A 161 20.28 -4.47 -14.26
N LEU A 162 19.22 -4.89 -14.96
CA LEU A 162 19.22 -6.14 -15.73
C LEU A 162 20.17 -6.09 -16.92
N ASN A 163 20.23 -4.97 -17.63
CA ASN A 163 21.16 -4.77 -18.73
C ASN A 163 22.60 -4.75 -18.22
N ASN A 164 22.87 -4.02 -17.13
CA ASN A 164 24.18 -4.04 -16.48
C ASN A 164 24.57 -5.45 -16.00
N ALA A 165 23.62 -6.24 -15.50
CA ALA A 165 23.87 -7.62 -15.10
C ALA A 165 24.10 -8.55 -16.31
N ARG A 166 23.36 -8.37 -17.41
CA ARG A 166 23.59 -9.10 -18.66
C ARG A 166 24.97 -8.80 -19.25
N GLU A 167 25.37 -7.54 -19.26
CA GLU A 167 26.71 -7.12 -19.70
C GLU A 167 27.79 -7.69 -18.78
N ARG A 168 27.57 -7.74 -17.46
CA ARG A 168 28.55 -8.28 -16.50
C ARG A 168 28.70 -9.79 -16.53
N TYR A 169 27.61 -10.52 -16.75
CA TYR A 169 27.57 -11.97 -16.56
C TYR A 169 27.37 -12.75 -17.87
N GLY A 170 27.28 -12.07 -19.02
CA GLY A 170 27.21 -12.70 -20.34
C GLY A 170 25.99 -13.59 -20.56
N VAL A 171 24.91 -13.39 -19.80
CA VAL A 171 23.70 -14.22 -19.90
C VAL A 171 22.81 -13.69 -21.01
N CYS A 172 22.94 -14.30 -22.20
CA CYS A 172 22.00 -14.19 -23.31
C CYS A 172 20.69 -14.91 -23.00
#